data_AF-A0A6J5YE61-F1
#
_entry.id   AF-A0A6J5YE61-F1
#
_cell.length_a   1.000
_cell.length_b   1.000
_cell.length_c   1.000
_cell.angle_alpha   90.00
_cell.angle_beta   90.00
_cell.angle_gamma   90.00
#
_symmetry.space_group_name_H-M   'P 1'
#
loop_
_entity.id
_entity.type
_entity.pdbx_description
1 polymer ?
#
loop_
_entity_poly.entity_id
_entity_poly.type
_entity_poly.pdbx_seq_one_letter_code
_entity_poly.pdbx_strand_id
1 'polypeptide(L)'
;MWPFVIILVLLAVNGFFVALEFALVGSRSSRLEPLADSGDRSAARALAAMRDLNAQLAGAQLGITIASLLLGMLGEPAIAHLLATPIEHLPKVPEGWVHPIATVIALLIVVFAHMVFGEMVPKNITLSRPEATLRVLTGPNRPYLILARPFVTVLNVAANAGVRMFGVEPRDELVSAHTSQELAVLVAASKEGGVIPDTAAAILSGVLDFGGREVRSMMVQRDAISTVSARDTTLDAERLFAASLHTRLIVVGEGGAEDVRGFLHAKDLLTIDRSVMTSTTVGEITRSLPVAVADSTVEPVMLAMQATGVHIAKVVDPDSGSMVGIVTLDDLLGGLLNELTGEGDPQGATTAD
;
A
#
# COMPACT_ATOMS: atom_id res chain seq x y z
N MET A 1 -5.65 30.00 -38.60
CA MET A 1 -5.03 30.03 -37.25
C MET A 1 -5.70 29.07 -36.27
N TRP A 2 -7.02 29.14 -36.08
CA TRP A 2 -7.79 28.20 -35.24
C TRP A 2 -7.44 26.71 -35.37
N PRO A 3 -7.30 26.12 -36.58
CA PRO A 3 -6.96 24.70 -36.70
C PRO A 3 -5.58 24.33 -36.14
N PHE A 4 -4.59 25.24 -36.23
CA PHE A 4 -3.26 25.01 -35.65
C PHE A 4 -3.28 25.03 -34.13
N VAL A 5 -4.10 25.91 -33.54
CA VAL A 5 -4.31 25.93 -32.09
C VAL A 5 -4.94 24.63 -31.63
N ILE A 6 -5.93 24.11 -32.36
CA ILE A 6 -6.56 22.82 -32.07
C ILE A 6 -5.53 21.68 -32.14
N ILE A 7 -4.70 21.64 -33.18
CA ILE A 7 -3.61 20.64 -33.31
C ILE A 7 -2.66 20.71 -32.12
N LEU A 8 -2.21 21.91 -31.74
CA LEU A 8 -1.30 22.11 -30.60
C LEU A 8 -1.94 21.64 -29.29
N VAL A 9 -3.20 21.97 -29.06
CA VAL A 9 -3.95 21.53 -27.88
C VAL A 9 -4.11 20.02 -27.86
N LEU A 10 -4.46 19.39 -28.99
CA LEU A 10 -4.60 17.94 -29.08
C LEU A 10 -3.27 17.21 -28.85
N LEU A 11 -2.16 17.75 -29.37
CA LEU A 11 -0.81 17.24 -29.08
C LEU A 11 -0.48 17.34 -27.59
N ALA A 12 -0.79 18.47 -26.95
CA ALA A 12 -0.55 18.65 -25.52
C ALA A 12 -1.43 17.72 -24.65
N VAL A 13 -2.69 17.54 -25.04
CA VAL A 13 -3.61 16.60 -24.37
C VAL A 13 -3.12 15.15 -24.52
N ASN A 14 -2.69 14.76 -25.73
CA ASN A 14 -2.11 13.43 -25.94
C ASN A 14 -0.85 13.24 -25.08
N GLY A 15 0.06 14.22 -25.10
CA GLY A 15 1.28 14.20 -24.28
C GLY A 15 1.02 14.18 -22.78
N PHE A 16 -0.05 14.82 -22.30
CA PHE A 16 -0.49 14.72 -20.92
C PHE A 16 -0.83 13.28 -20.53
N PHE A 17 -1.62 12.59 -21.36
CA PHE A 17 -2.01 11.20 -21.06
C PHE A 17 -0.85 10.22 -21.20
N VAL A 18 0.01 10.39 -22.21
CA VAL A 18 1.25 9.62 -22.33
C VAL A 18 2.14 9.82 -21.10
N ALA A 19 2.35 11.06 -20.68
CA ALA A 19 3.13 11.34 -19.48
C ALA A 19 2.51 10.73 -18.22
N LEU A 20 1.18 10.75 -18.09
CA LEU A 20 0.49 10.11 -16.97
C LEU A 20 0.67 8.58 -16.97
N GLU A 21 0.46 7.92 -18.11
CA GLU A 21 0.63 6.47 -18.26
C GLU A 21 2.05 6.03 -17.88
N PHE A 22 3.07 6.66 -18.47
CA PHE A 22 4.46 6.32 -18.17
C PHE A 22 4.88 6.71 -16.74
N ALA A 23 4.25 7.73 -16.15
CA ALA A 23 4.50 8.09 -14.76
C ALA A 23 3.90 7.05 -13.81
N LEU A 24 2.71 6.52 -14.10
CA LEU A 24 2.08 5.45 -13.33
C LEU A 24 2.90 4.16 -13.38
N VAL A 25 3.34 3.76 -14.58
CA VAL A 25 4.14 2.53 -14.77
C VAL A 25 5.56 2.69 -14.20
N GLY A 26 6.15 3.88 -14.30
CA GLY A 26 7.53 4.13 -13.89
C GLY A 26 7.72 4.45 -12.40
N SER A 27 6.65 4.82 -11.68
CA SER A 27 6.74 5.25 -10.27
C SER A 27 6.78 4.06 -9.30
N ARG A 28 7.44 4.24 -8.16
CA ARG A 28 7.48 3.25 -7.07
C ARG A 28 6.80 3.77 -5.80
N SER A 29 5.90 2.99 -5.21
CA SER A 29 5.17 3.35 -3.99
C SER A 29 6.10 3.72 -2.83
N SER A 30 7.17 2.94 -2.64
CA SER A 30 8.17 3.15 -1.57
C SER A 30 8.92 4.48 -1.64
N ARG A 31 8.92 5.18 -2.79
CA ARG A 31 9.48 6.53 -2.92
C ARG A 31 8.46 7.63 -2.65
N LEU A 32 7.17 7.35 -2.80
CA LEU A 32 6.08 8.29 -2.59
C LEU A 32 5.53 8.25 -1.16
N GLU A 33 5.59 7.08 -0.50
CA GLU A 33 5.14 6.87 0.89
C GLU A 33 5.79 7.87 1.88
N PRO A 34 7.13 8.02 1.94
CA PRO A 34 7.74 8.97 2.88
C PRO A 34 7.31 10.42 2.64
N LEU A 35 7.06 10.79 1.38
CA LEU A 35 6.59 12.14 1.01
C LEU A 35 5.15 12.35 1.47
N ALA A 36 4.29 11.35 1.30
CA ALA A 36 2.90 11.41 1.76
C ALA A 36 2.82 11.48 3.29
N ASP A 37 3.66 10.69 3.99
CA ASP A 37 3.74 10.68 5.46
C ASP A 37 4.26 12.01 6.02
N SER A 38 5.14 12.69 5.28
CA SER A 38 5.59 14.06 5.59
C SER A 38 4.55 15.15 5.32
N GLY A 39 3.34 14.77 4.86
CA GLY A 39 2.21 15.67 4.63
C GLY A 39 2.05 16.18 3.19
N ASP A 40 2.81 15.67 2.21
CA ASP A 40 2.67 16.05 0.79
C ASP A 40 1.36 15.49 0.20
N ARG A 41 0.35 16.35 0.07
CA ARG A 41 -0.95 16.02 -0.53
C ARG A 41 -0.87 15.57 -1.98
N SER A 42 0.18 15.93 -2.72
CA SER A 42 0.38 15.48 -4.10
C SER A 42 0.93 14.05 -4.14
N ALA A 43 1.83 13.70 -3.22
CA ALA A 43 2.33 12.34 -3.04
C ALA A 43 1.21 11.39 -2.59
N ALA A 44 0.36 11.82 -1.65
CA ALA A 44 -0.80 11.04 -1.22
C ALA A 44 -1.78 10.76 -2.38
N ARG A 45 -2.01 11.74 -3.27
CA ARG A 45 -2.83 11.55 -4.48
C ARG A 45 -2.18 10.62 -5.50
N ALA A 46 -0.88 10.71 -5.68
CA ALA A 46 -0.14 9.81 -6.55
C ALA A 46 -0.22 8.36 -6.07
N LEU A 47 -0.05 8.11 -4.76
CA LEU A 47 -0.26 6.79 -4.16
C LEU A 47 -1.68 6.29 -4.35
N ALA A 48 -2.68 7.15 -4.14
CA ALA A 48 -4.08 6.78 -4.38
C ALA A 48 -4.35 6.42 -5.84
N ALA A 49 -3.69 7.08 -6.80
CA ALA A 49 -3.77 6.72 -8.21
C ALA A 49 -3.10 5.38 -8.50
N MET A 50 -1.92 5.10 -7.93
CA MET A 50 -1.23 3.82 -8.09
C MET A 50 -2.02 2.64 -7.50
N ARG A 51 -2.84 2.87 -6.47
CA ARG A 51 -3.75 1.85 -5.91
C ARG A 51 -4.89 1.45 -6.85
N ASP A 52 -5.23 2.28 -7.83
CA ASP A 52 -6.27 2.00 -8.84
C ASP A 52 -5.64 2.01 -10.25
N LEU A 53 -4.46 1.36 -10.37
CA LEU A 53 -3.61 1.43 -11.56
C LEU A 53 -4.36 1.06 -12.84
N ASN A 54 -5.16 -0.01 -12.81
CA ASN A 54 -5.91 -0.48 -13.99
C ASN A 54 -6.87 0.59 -14.51
N ALA A 55 -7.67 1.21 -13.63
CA ALA A 55 -8.61 2.24 -14.06
C ALA A 55 -7.88 3.49 -14.56
N GLN A 56 -6.75 3.85 -13.94
CA GLN A 56 -5.93 4.97 -14.36
C GLN A 56 -5.30 4.73 -15.75
N LEU A 57 -4.73 3.54 -15.97
CA LEU A 57 -4.14 3.14 -17.24
C LEU A 57 -5.18 3.09 -18.35
N ALA A 58 -6.31 2.41 -18.12
CA ALA A 58 -7.40 2.35 -19.09
C ALA A 58 -7.97 3.76 -19.39
N GLY A 59 -8.08 4.62 -18.36
CA GLY A 59 -8.45 6.02 -18.53
C GLY A 59 -7.45 6.79 -19.40
N ALA A 60 -6.14 6.67 -19.12
CA ALA A 60 -5.11 7.32 -19.91
C ALA A 60 -5.13 6.85 -21.38
N GLN A 61 -5.27 5.54 -21.61
CA GLN A 61 -5.36 4.96 -22.95
C GLN A 61 -6.58 5.46 -23.73
N LEU A 62 -7.73 5.60 -23.07
CA LEU A 62 -8.92 6.22 -23.67
C LEU A 62 -8.64 7.67 -24.08
N GLY A 63 -7.97 8.44 -23.21
CA GLY A 63 -7.56 9.82 -23.50
C GLY A 63 -6.60 9.92 -24.68
N ILE A 64 -5.58 9.06 -24.74
CA ILE A 64 -4.64 8.95 -25.86
C ILE A 64 -5.41 8.66 -27.14
N THR A 65 -6.27 7.65 -27.14
CA THR A 65 -7.05 7.22 -28.31
C THR A 65 -7.93 8.35 -28.84
N ILE A 66 -8.69 9.02 -27.97
CA ILE A 66 -9.56 10.14 -28.36
C ILE A 66 -8.72 11.29 -28.94
N ALA A 67 -7.63 11.67 -28.27
CA ALA A 67 -6.77 12.75 -28.74
C ALA A 67 -6.11 12.43 -30.08
N SER A 68 -5.62 11.21 -30.27
CA SER A 68 -5.01 10.75 -31.52
C SER A 68 -6.01 10.69 -32.68
N LEU A 69 -7.22 10.19 -32.45
CA LEU A 69 -8.27 10.16 -33.47
C LEU A 69 -8.69 11.57 -33.87
N LEU A 70 -8.93 12.46 -32.90
CA LEU A 70 -9.27 13.86 -33.17
C LEU A 70 -8.13 14.58 -33.89
N LEU A 71 -6.88 14.29 -33.53
CA LEU A 71 -5.71 14.88 -34.18
C LEU A 71 -5.59 14.41 -35.64
N GLY A 72 -5.86 13.15 -35.94
CA GLY A 72 -5.94 12.66 -37.33
C GLY A 72 -7.08 13.34 -38.09
N MET A 73 -8.30 13.30 -37.54
CA MET A 73 -9.51 13.83 -38.17
C MET A 73 -9.46 15.34 -38.42
N LEU A 74 -8.88 16.12 -37.51
CA LEU A 74 -8.86 17.58 -37.60
C LEU A 74 -7.51 18.12 -38.11
N GLY A 75 -6.43 17.41 -37.82
CA GLY A 75 -5.07 17.83 -38.17
C GLY A 75 -4.74 17.62 -39.63
N GLU A 76 -5.12 16.48 -40.21
CA GLU A 76 -4.84 16.19 -41.62
C GLU A 76 -5.51 17.22 -42.55
N PRO A 77 -6.83 17.49 -42.46
CA PRO A 77 -7.48 18.44 -43.38
C PRO A 77 -6.93 19.86 -43.23
N ALA A 78 -6.57 20.24 -42.00
CA ALA A 78 -6.01 21.55 -41.70
C ALA A 78 -4.65 21.78 -42.37
N ILE A 79 -3.77 20.77 -42.33
CA ILE A 79 -2.45 20.87 -42.95
C ILE A 79 -2.55 20.65 -44.47
N ALA A 80 -3.39 19.72 -44.93
CA ALA A 80 -3.59 19.45 -46.36
C ALA A 80 -4.10 20.69 -47.11
N HIS A 81 -5.05 21.43 -46.53
CA HIS A 81 -5.55 22.67 -47.15
C HIS A 81 -4.47 23.75 -47.25
N LEU A 82 -3.58 23.84 -46.26
CA LEU A 82 -2.46 24.78 -46.30
C LEU A 82 -1.39 24.38 -47.34
N LEU A 83 -1.20 23.07 -47.54
CA LEU A 83 -0.27 22.53 -48.52
C LEU A 83 -0.81 22.53 -49.96
N ALA A 84 -2.13 22.50 -50.14
CA ALA A 84 -2.75 22.51 -51.47
C ALA A 84 -2.34 23.75 -52.28
N THR A 85 -2.42 24.94 -51.69
CA THR A 85 -2.07 26.20 -52.37
C THR A 85 -0.64 26.23 -52.93
N PRO A 86 0.43 25.92 -52.17
CA PRO A 86 1.78 25.88 -52.74
C PRO A 86 1.97 24.74 -53.75
N ILE A 87 1.29 23.60 -53.60
CA ILE A 87 1.38 22.46 -54.54
C ILE A 87 0.72 22.79 -55.90
N GLU A 88 -0.38 23.55 -55.91
CA GLU A 88 -1.04 24.02 -57.14
C GLU A 88 -0.15 24.92 -57.99
N HIS A 89 0.79 25.65 -57.36
CA HIS A 89 1.72 26.53 -58.06
C HIS A 89 2.96 25.80 -58.61
N LEU A 90 3.09 24.48 -58.41
CA LEU A 90 4.19 23.70 -58.98
C LEU A 90 3.88 23.35 -60.46
N PRO A 91 4.74 23.73 -61.42
CA PRO A 91 4.47 23.60 -62.86
C PRO A 91 4.45 22.17 -63.42
N LYS A 92 4.46 21.13 -62.56
CA LYS A 92 4.60 19.72 -62.96
C LYS A 92 3.60 18.76 -62.30
N VAL A 93 2.62 19.25 -61.55
CA VAL A 93 1.64 18.39 -60.87
C VAL A 93 0.30 18.44 -61.62
N PRO A 94 -0.23 17.32 -62.12
CA PRO A 94 -1.57 17.30 -62.70
C PRO A 94 -2.62 17.61 -61.62
N GLU A 95 -3.66 18.39 -61.96
CA GLU A 95 -4.68 18.86 -61.01
C GLU A 95 -5.31 17.74 -60.16
N GLY A 96 -5.54 16.56 -60.75
CA GLY A 96 -6.09 15.40 -60.03
C GLY A 96 -5.18 14.79 -58.96
N TRP A 97 -3.88 15.10 -58.96
CA TRP A 97 -2.90 14.58 -57.99
C TRP A 97 -2.58 15.56 -56.86
N VAL A 98 -2.96 16.84 -56.98
CA VAL A 98 -2.69 17.87 -55.97
C VAL A 98 -3.25 17.46 -54.61
N HIS A 99 -4.53 17.06 -54.55
CA HIS A 99 -5.19 16.75 -53.30
C HIS A 99 -4.65 15.46 -52.64
N PRO A 100 -4.49 14.32 -53.36
CA PRO A 100 -3.84 13.14 -52.81
C PRO A 100 -2.43 13.39 -52.27
N ILE A 101 -1.60 14.15 -53.01
CA ILE A 101 -0.23 14.48 -52.58
C ILE A 101 -0.25 15.35 -51.31
N ALA A 102 -1.09 16.39 -51.29
CA ALA A 102 -1.24 17.25 -50.12
C ALA A 102 -1.70 16.47 -48.89
N THR A 103 -2.65 15.54 -49.05
CA THR A 103 -3.13 14.65 -47.99
C THR A 103 -2.02 13.74 -47.46
N VAL A 104 -1.25 13.07 -48.33
CA VAL A 104 -0.16 12.18 -47.89
C VAL A 104 0.91 12.97 -47.13
N ILE A 105 1.31 14.14 -47.62
CA ILE A 105 2.31 14.98 -46.95
C ILE A 105 1.75 15.50 -45.62
N ALA A 106 0.49 15.94 -45.58
CA ALA A 106 -0.17 16.38 -44.36
C ALA A 106 -0.21 15.27 -43.31
N LEU A 107 -0.62 14.05 -43.72
CA LEU A 107 -0.65 12.89 -42.85
C LEU A 107 0.74 12.57 -42.28
N LEU A 108 1.79 12.59 -43.10
CA LEU A 108 3.17 12.38 -42.63
C LEU A 108 3.59 13.44 -41.60
N ILE A 109 3.26 14.71 -41.82
CA ILE A 109 3.56 15.79 -40.88
C ILE A 109 2.80 15.60 -39.57
N VAL A 110 1.49 15.30 -39.63
CA VAL A 110 0.67 15.06 -38.44
C VAL A 110 1.19 13.86 -37.65
N VAL A 111 1.47 12.74 -38.32
CA VAL A 111 2.01 11.53 -37.69
C VAL A 111 3.37 11.80 -37.06
N PHE A 112 4.27 12.50 -37.76
CA PHE A 112 5.57 12.88 -37.20
C PHE A 112 5.41 13.79 -35.97
N ALA A 113 4.58 14.82 -36.05
CA ALA A 113 4.34 15.74 -34.94
C ALA A 113 3.70 15.01 -33.74
N HIS A 114 2.74 14.11 -34.00
CA HIS A 114 2.12 13.27 -32.99
C HIS A 114 3.12 12.34 -32.31
N MET A 115 3.89 11.57 -33.07
CA MET A 115 4.90 10.67 -32.51
C MET A 115 5.97 11.43 -31.72
N VAL A 116 6.47 12.55 -32.22
CA VAL A 116 7.56 13.27 -31.56
C VAL A 116 7.04 14.03 -30.34
N PHE A 117 6.05 14.91 -30.51
CA PHE A 117 5.62 15.85 -29.48
C PHE A 117 4.47 15.31 -28.62
N GLY A 118 3.60 14.46 -29.19
CA GLY A 118 2.52 13.81 -28.45
C GLY A 118 3.01 12.61 -27.65
N GLU A 119 4.02 11.89 -28.12
CA GLU A 119 4.44 10.62 -27.50
C GLU A 119 5.89 10.61 -26.98
N MET A 120 6.88 10.68 -27.88
CA MET A 120 8.29 10.45 -27.54
C MET A 120 8.85 11.46 -26.53
N VAL A 121 8.59 12.76 -26.73
CA VAL A 121 9.09 13.81 -25.84
C VAL A 121 8.46 13.70 -24.44
N PRO A 122 7.12 13.65 -24.27
CA PRO A 122 6.50 13.47 -22.96
C PRO A 122 6.94 12.18 -22.26
N LYS A 123 7.05 11.07 -23.00
CA LYS A 123 7.54 9.79 -22.48
C LYS A 123 8.96 9.89 -21.95
N ASN A 124 9.90 10.43 -22.73
CA ASN A 124 11.30 10.53 -22.34
C ASN A 124 11.50 11.47 -21.14
N ILE A 125 10.77 12.59 -21.09
CA ILE A 125 10.79 13.49 -19.92
C ILE A 125 10.28 12.76 -18.68
N THR A 126 9.18 12.03 -18.81
CA THR A 126 8.54 11.31 -17.70
C THR A 126 9.43 10.22 -17.15
N LEU A 127 10.05 9.41 -18.00
CA LEU A 127 10.93 8.32 -17.59
C LEU A 127 12.15 8.80 -16.80
N SER A 128 12.57 10.06 -16.98
CA SER A 128 13.67 10.63 -16.19
C SER A 128 13.28 10.92 -14.74
N ARG A 129 12.00 11.22 -14.46
CA ARG A 129 11.47 11.63 -13.15
C ARG A 129 10.00 11.20 -12.95
N PRO A 130 9.69 9.89 -12.94
CA PRO A 130 8.32 9.41 -12.99
C PRO A 130 7.51 9.86 -11.77
N GLU A 131 8.07 9.82 -10.57
CA GLU A 131 7.34 10.19 -9.34
C GLU A 131 7.03 11.69 -9.27
N ALA A 132 7.93 12.53 -9.79
CA ALA A 132 7.69 13.97 -9.85
C ALA A 132 6.58 14.30 -10.84
N THR A 133 6.62 13.68 -12.04
CA THR A 133 5.56 13.82 -13.04
C THR A 133 4.22 13.31 -12.50
N LEU A 134 4.20 12.15 -11.86
CA LEU A 134 2.97 11.56 -11.32
C LEU A 134 2.30 12.47 -10.28
N ARG A 135 3.07 13.05 -9.36
CA ARG A 135 2.56 14.00 -8.36
C ARG A 135 1.91 15.23 -8.99
N VAL A 136 2.45 15.72 -10.11
CA VAL A 136 1.90 16.88 -10.82
C VAL A 136 0.64 16.51 -11.60
N LEU A 137 0.65 15.39 -12.33
CA LEU A 137 -0.42 15.01 -13.27
C LEU A 137 -1.65 14.38 -12.60
N THR A 138 -1.48 13.72 -11.44
CA THR A 138 -2.58 13.06 -10.73
C THR A 138 -3.67 14.03 -10.25
N GLY A 139 -3.31 15.28 -9.93
CA GLY A 139 -4.27 16.32 -9.58
C GLY A 139 -5.23 16.64 -10.73
N PRO A 140 -4.73 17.13 -11.87
CA PRO A 140 -5.53 17.41 -13.07
C PRO A 140 -6.24 16.18 -13.65
N ASN A 141 -5.68 14.98 -13.50
CA ASN A 141 -6.30 13.77 -14.04
C ASN A 141 -7.57 13.33 -13.28
N ARG A 142 -7.66 13.63 -11.98
CA ARG A 142 -8.79 13.16 -11.15
C ARG A 142 -10.18 13.50 -11.69
N PRO A 143 -10.52 14.75 -12.08
CA PRO A 143 -11.83 15.07 -12.65
C PRO A 143 -12.08 14.35 -13.98
N TYR A 144 -11.04 14.21 -14.82
CA TYR A 144 -11.15 13.45 -16.06
C TYR A 144 -11.49 11.99 -15.78
N LEU A 145 -10.79 11.35 -14.84
CA LEU A 145 -11.03 9.94 -14.53
C LEU A 145 -12.43 9.71 -13.99
N ILE A 146 -12.97 10.61 -13.17
CA ILE A 146 -14.36 10.51 -12.69
C ILE A 146 -15.34 10.51 -13.86
N LEU A 147 -15.12 11.36 -14.86
CA LEU A 147 -15.95 11.43 -16.07
C LEU A 147 -15.76 10.22 -16.99
N ALA A 148 -14.52 9.74 -17.12
CA ALA A 148 -14.15 8.62 -17.99
C ALA A 148 -14.52 7.26 -17.39
N ARG A 149 -14.66 7.16 -16.06
CA ARG A 149 -14.93 5.92 -15.31
C ARG A 149 -16.06 5.05 -15.89
N PRO A 150 -17.26 5.57 -16.20
CA PRO A 150 -18.32 4.74 -16.79
C PRO A 150 -17.90 4.11 -18.13
N PHE A 151 -17.17 4.84 -18.97
CA PHE A 151 -16.66 4.34 -20.25
C PHE A 151 -15.57 3.28 -20.05
N VAL A 152 -14.64 3.53 -19.13
CA VAL A 152 -13.58 2.58 -18.75
C VAL A 152 -14.18 1.29 -18.22
N THR A 153 -15.20 1.35 -17.36
CA THR A 153 -15.87 0.15 -16.85
C THR A 153 -16.50 -0.67 -17.98
N VAL A 154 -17.19 -0.02 -18.94
CA VAL A 154 -17.78 -0.72 -20.09
C VAL A 154 -16.69 -1.39 -20.94
N LEU A 155 -15.60 -0.68 -21.21
CA LEU A 155 -14.46 -1.23 -21.95
C LEU A 155 -13.82 -2.42 -21.24
N ASN A 156 -13.62 -2.34 -19.91
CA ASN A 156 -13.07 -3.43 -19.12
C ASN A 156 -13.99 -4.66 -19.11
N VAL A 157 -15.30 -4.47 -19.00
CA VAL A 157 -16.27 -5.58 -19.10
C VAL A 157 -16.20 -6.24 -20.47
N ALA A 158 -16.14 -5.45 -21.54
CA ALA A 158 -16.00 -5.97 -22.90
C ALA A 158 -14.67 -6.71 -23.12
N ALA A 159 -13.55 -6.16 -22.61
CA ALA A 159 -12.23 -6.78 -22.68
C ALA A 159 -12.21 -8.11 -21.92
N ASN A 160 -12.73 -8.14 -20.68
CA ASN A 160 -12.81 -9.35 -19.86
C ASN A 160 -13.71 -10.41 -20.50
N ALA A 161 -14.82 -10.02 -21.11
CA ALA A 161 -15.67 -10.94 -21.88
C ALA A 161 -14.92 -11.51 -23.10
N GLY A 162 -14.13 -10.69 -23.79
CA GLY A 162 -13.25 -11.10 -24.89
C GLY A 162 -12.21 -12.12 -24.45
N VAL A 163 -11.47 -11.84 -23.38
CA VAL A 163 -10.43 -12.72 -22.83
C VAL A 163 -11.01 -14.05 -22.36
N ARG A 164 -12.20 -14.03 -21.73
CA ARG A 164 -12.93 -15.24 -21.34
C ARG A 164 -13.35 -16.12 -22.52
N MET A 165 -13.67 -15.54 -23.68
CA MET A 165 -13.95 -16.32 -24.90
C MET A 165 -12.73 -17.12 -25.38
N PHE A 166 -11.52 -16.68 -25.05
CA PHE A 166 -10.29 -17.42 -25.35
C PHE A 166 -9.85 -18.37 -24.22
N GLY A 167 -10.69 -18.58 -23.20
CA GLY A 167 -10.40 -19.49 -22.09
C GLY A 167 -9.35 -18.97 -21.10
N VAL A 168 -9.07 -17.67 -21.10
CA VAL A 168 -8.14 -17.03 -20.18
C VAL A 168 -8.94 -16.34 -19.07
N GLU A 169 -8.58 -16.57 -17.80
CA GLU A 169 -9.20 -15.85 -16.69
C GLU A 169 -8.60 -14.44 -16.59
N PRO A 170 -9.41 -13.37 -16.63
CA PRO A 170 -8.92 -12.01 -16.45
C PRO A 170 -8.26 -11.86 -15.07
N ARG A 171 -7.00 -11.41 -15.03
CA ARG A 171 -6.32 -11.07 -13.79
C ARG A 171 -6.40 -9.57 -13.54
N ASP A 172 -7.01 -9.16 -12.43
CA ASP A 172 -6.90 -7.79 -11.95
C ASP A 172 -5.53 -7.60 -11.28
N GLU A 173 -4.66 -6.78 -11.88
CA GLU A 173 -3.32 -6.42 -11.36
C GLU A 173 -3.31 -5.67 -9.99
N LEU A 174 -4.42 -5.62 -9.26
CA LEU A 174 -4.55 -4.92 -7.98
C LEU A 174 -3.72 -5.52 -6.82
N VAL A 175 -2.88 -6.52 -7.07
CA VAL A 175 -2.11 -7.23 -6.04
C VAL A 175 -0.66 -7.41 -6.50
N SER A 176 0.10 -6.32 -6.60
CA SER A 176 1.58 -6.37 -6.73
C SER A 176 2.28 -6.21 -5.36
N ALA A 177 1.62 -6.68 -4.31
CA ALA A 177 2.26 -7.10 -3.08
C ALA A 177 1.90 -8.57 -2.94
N HIS A 178 2.85 -9.48 -3.19
CA HIS A 178 2.62 -10.89 -2.95
C HIS A 178 2.09 -11.05 -1.53
N THR A 179 0.85 -11.49 -1.41
CA THR A 179 0.25 -11.71 -0.10
C THR A 179 1.01 -12.85 0.57
N SER A 180 1.00 -12.90 1.90
CA SER A 180 1.63 -14.00 2.67
C SER A 180 1.17 -15.37 2.18
N GLN A 181 -0.06 -15.45 1.65
CA GLN A 181 -0.66 -16.64 1.04
C GLN A 181 0.01 -17.04 -0.28
N GLU A 182 0.33 -16.09 -1.17
CA GLU A 182 1.06 -16.39 -2.41
C GLU A 182 2.51 -16.83 -2.12
N LEU A 183 3.16 -16.21 -1.14
CA LEU A 183 4.48 -16.63 -0.68
C LEU A 183 4.43 -18.05 -0.08
N ALA A 184 3.39 -18.40 0.67
CA ALA A 184 3.19 -19.74 1.19
C ALA A 184 3.05 -20.78 0.07
N VAL A 185 2.32 -20.46 -1.01
CA VAL A 185 2.20 -21.32 -2.20
C VAL A 185 3.56 -21.52 -2.88
N LEU A 186 4.37 -20.48 -2.99
CA LEU A 186 5.72 -20.57 -3.57
C LEU A 186 6.67 -21.40 -2.72
N VAL A 187 6.61 -21.27 -1.38
CA VAL A 187 7.38 -22.09 -0.44
C VAL A 187 6.97 -23.56 -0.58
N ALA A 188 5.67 -23.86 -0.64
CA ALA A 188 5.16 -25.22 -0.83
C ALA A 188 5.63 -25.83 -2.17
N ALA A 189 5.53 -25.08 -3.27
CA ALA A 189 6.01 -25.53 -4.57
C ALA A 189 7.54 -25.73 -4.60
N SER A 190 8.30 -24.88 -3.90
CA SER A 190 9.76 -25.00 -3.79
C SER A 190 10.18 -26.22 -2.98
N LYS A 191 9.41 -26.58 -1.94
CA LYS A 191 9.59 -27.82 -1.17
C LYS A 191 9.34 -29.05 -2.04
N GLU A 192 8.21 -29.08 -2.75
CA GLU A 192 7.85 -30.20 -3.63
C GLU A 192 8.83 -30.39 -4.79
N GLY A 193 9.36 -29.29 -5.32
CA GLY A 193 10.43 -29.30 -6.33
C GLY A 193 11.83 -29.60 -5.80
N GLY A 194 12.01 -29.79 -4.50
CA GLY A 194 13.31 -30.08 -3.86
C GLY A 194 14.32 -28.93 -3.92
N VAL A 195 13.86 -27.70 -4.16
CA VAL A 195 14.71 -26.50 -4.26
C VAL A 195 15.15 -26.02 -2.88
N ILE A 196 14.31 -26.21 -1.86
CA ILE A 196 14.59 -25.86 -0.47
C ILE A 196 14.50 -27.11 0.43
N PRO A 197 15.36 -27.23 1.46
CA PRO A 197 15.24 -28.29 2.46
C PRO A 197 13.91 -28.21 3.23
N ASP A 198 13.38 -29.36 3.67
CA ASP A 198 12.13 -29.44 4.43
C ASP A 198 12.13 -28.56 5.69
N THR A 199 13.27 -28.48 6.37
CA THR A 199 13.46 -27.64 7.56
C THR A 199 13.35 -26.15 7.23
N ALA A 200 13.92 -25.71 6.10
CA ALA A 200 13.82 -24.33 5.64
C ALA A 200 12.39 -23.99 5.18
N ALA A 201 11.71 -24.92 4.52
CA ALA A 201 10.32 -24.76 4.14
C ALA A 201 9.41 -24.61 5.38
N ALA A 202 9.59 -25.45 6.39
CA ALA A 202 8.84 -25.37 7.65
C ALA A 202 9.04 -24.03 8.36
N ILE A 203 10.28 -23.55 8.47
CA ILE A 203 10.60 -22.24 9.03
C ILE A 203 9.91 -21.11 8.27
N LEU A 204 9.99 -21.11 6.93
CA LEU A 204 9.40 -20.05 6.10
C LEU A 204 7.88 -20.06 6.20
N SER A 205 7.24 -21.23 6.18
CA SER A 205 5.80 -21.37 6.40
C SER A 205 5.39 -20.88 7.79
N GLY A 206 6.14 -21.25 8.83
CA GLY A 206 5.87 -20.83 10.20
C GLY A 206 5.94 -19.30 10.38
N VAL A 207 6.93 -18.65 9.77
CA VAL A 207 7.04 -17.17 9.79
C VAL A 207 5.84 -16.52 9.10
N LEU A 208 5.41 -17.05 7.95
CA LEU A 208 4.28 -16.51 7.19
C LEU A 208 2.96 -16.69 7.96
N ASP A 209 2.74 -17.84 8.58
CA ASP A 209 1.55 -18.14 9.38
C ASP A 209 1.52 -17.31 10.67
N PHE A 210 2.66 -17.16 11.35
CA PHE A 210 2.79 -16.36 12.56
C PHE A 210 2.37 -14.90 12.33
N GLY A 211 2.82 -14.29 11.23
CA GLY A 211 2.45 -12.91 10.89
C GLY A 211 0.94 -12.73 10.68
N GLY A 212 0.24 -13.77 10.22
CA GLY A 212 -1.19 -13.77 9.96
C GLY A 212 -2.07 -14.10 11.17
N ARG A 213 -1.50 -14.54 12.30
CA ARG A 213 -2.29 -14.86 13.50
C ARG A 213 -2.88 -13.61 14.15
N GLU A 214 -4.03 -13.79 14.77
CA GLU A 214 -4.68 -12.76 15.57
C GLU A 214 -3.99 -12.59 16.93
N VAL A 215 -3.88 -11.34 17.38
CA VAL A 215 -3.37 -10.99 18.71
C VAL A 215 -4.16 -11.70 19.82
N ARG A 216 -5.47 -11.88 19.63
CA ARG A 216 -6.35 -12.63 20.55
C ARG A 216 -5.84 -14.03 20.89
N SER A 217 -5.16 -14.70 19.95
CA SER A 217 -4.63 -16.06 20.15
C SER A 217 -3.35 -16.10 20.98
N MET A 218 -2.68 -14.96 21.15
CA MET A 218 -1.37 -14.83 21.79
C MET A 218 -1.40 -13.97 23.06
N MET A 219 -2.58 -13.44 23.42
CA MET A 219 -2.72 -12.57 24.58
C MET A 219 -2.82 -13.37 25.88
N VAL A 220 -2.32 -12.77 26.96
CA VAL A 220 -2.65 -13.18 28.31
C VAL A 220 -4.06 -12.67 28.63
N GLN A 221 -4.95 -13.60 28.93
CA GLN A 221 -6.35 -13.31 29.27
C GLN A 221 -6.45 -12.43 30.51
N ARG A 222 -7.46 -11.55 30.55
CA ARG A 222 -7.67 -10.55 31.61
C ARG A 222 -7.61 -11.10 33.03
N ASP A 223 -8.13 -12.31 33.25
CA ASP A 223 -8.20 -13.00 34.54
C ASP A 223 -6.83 -13.49 35.05
N ALA A 224 -5.88 -13.73 34.14
CA ALA A 224 -4.52 -14.17 34.45
C ALA A 224 -3.53 -13.00 34.63
N ILE A 225 -3.99 -11.74 34.51
CA ILE A 225 -3.12 -10.56 34.59
C ILE A 225 -2.82 -10.20 36.04
N SER A 226 -1.52 -10.09 36.36
CA SER A 226 -1.07 -9.49 37.62
C SER A 226 -1.27 -7.97 37.62
N THR A 227 -2.05 -7.48 38.57
CA THR A 227 -2.41 -6.06 38.70
C THR A 227 -1.92 -5.45 40.02
N VAL A 228 -1.78 -4.13 40.04
CA VAL A 228 -1.47 -3.33 41.23
C VAL A 228 -2.35 -2.09 41.25
N SER A 229 -2.82 -1.67 42.43
CA SER A 229 -3.67 -0.47 42.54
C SER A 229 -2.84 0.78 42.39
N ALA A 230 -3.37 1.78 41.68
CA ALA A 230 -2.75 3.11 41.58
C ALA A 230 -2.58 3.79 42.94
N ARG A 231 -3.31 3.35 43.97
CA ARG A 231 -3.22 3.87 45.34
C ARG A 231 -2.23 3.12 46.22
N ASP A 232 -1.75 1.96 45.78
CA ASP A 232 -0.74 1.21 46.52
C ASP A 232 0.55 2.02 46.58
N THR A 233 1.32 1.82 47.65
CA THR A 233 2.61 2.48 47.78
C THR A 233 3.63 1.80 46.87
N THR A 234 4.67 2.52 46.47
CA THR A 234 5.78 1.92 45.71
C THR A 234 6.49 0.79 46.48
N LEU A 235 6.44 0.80 47.83
CA LEU A 235 6.90 -0.32 48.66
C LEU A 235 6.01 -1.57 48.51
N ASP A 236 4.70 -1.40 48.43
CA ASP A 236 3.78 -2.53 48.21
C ASP A 236 3.97 -3.12 46.81
N ALA A 237 4.17 -2.26 45.80
CA ALA A 237 4.53 -2.70 44.45
C ALA A 237 5.87 -3.45 44.42
N GLU A 238 6.89 -2.99 45.16
CA GLU A 238 8.18 -3.69 45.27
C GLU A 238 7.99 -5.10 45.84
N ARG A 239 7.18 -5.23 46.91
CA ARG A 239 6.84 -6.54 47.49
C ARG A 239 6.11 -7.43 46.50
N LEU A 240 5.19 -6.87 45.70
CA LEU A 240 4.48 -7.62 44.67
C LEU A 240 5.43 -8.09 43.56
N PHE A 241 6.38 -7.27 43.13
CA PHE A 241 7.42 -7.67 42.20
C PHE A 241 8.37 -8.72 42.78
N ALA A 242 8.70 -8.65 44.07
CA ALA A 242 9.53 -9.66 44.72
C ALA A 242 8.80 -11.00 44.91
N ALA A 243 7.47 -10.97 45.07
CA ALA A 243 6.63 -12.15 45.19
C ALA A 243 6.22 -12.74 43.84
N SER A 244 6.20 -11.93 42.77
CA SER A 244 5.91 -12.37 41.40
C SER A 244 7.19 -12.60 40.61
N LEU A 245 7.10 -13.34 39.49
CA LEU A 245 8.21 -13.48 38.53
C LEU A 245 8.06 -12.50 37.35
N HIS A 246 7.33 -11.40 37.55
CA HIS A 246 7.01 -10.45 36.50
C HIS A 246 7.91 -9.22 36.56
N THR A 247 8.21 -8.65 35.38
CA THR A 247 8.97 -7.39 35.27
C THR A 247 8.06 -6.17 35.13
N ARG A 248 6.77 -6.40 34.87
CA ARG A 248 5.74 -5.39 34.65
C ARG A 248 4.44 -5.81 35.33
N LEU A 249 3.72 -4.84 35.88
CA LEU A 249 2.40 -5.01 36.48
C LEU A 249 1.43 -4.03 35.84
N ILE A 250 0.17 -4.44 35.65
CA ILE A 250 -0.86 -3.55 35.14
C ILE A 250 -1.42 -2.71 36.27
N VAL A 251 -1.44 -1.39 36.08
CA VAL A 251 -1.92 -0.45 37.09
C VAL A 251 -3.42 -0.24 36.89
N VAL A 252 -4.19 -0.48 37.94
CA VAL A 252 -5.65 -0.35 37.96
C VAL A 252 -6.10 0.76 38.91
N GLY A 253 -7.19 1.44 38.57
CA GLY A 253 -7.85 2.43 39.43
C GLY A 253 -8.91 1.81 40.34
N GLU A 254 -9.86 2.62 40.82
CA GLU A 254 -10.93 2.17 41.72
C GLU A 254 -11.90 1.18 41.07
N GLY A 255 -12.05 1.23 39.74
CA GLY A 255 -12.86 0.28 38.96
C GLY A 255 -12.20 -1.09 38.77
N GLY A 256 -11.06 -1.35 39.43
CA GLY A 256 -10.33 -2.62 39.32
C GLY A 256 -9.93 -2.92 37.88
N ALA A 257 -10.12 -4.16 37.45
CA ALA A 257 -9.67 -4.62 36.13
C ALA A 257 -10.39 -3.95 34.94
N GLU A 258 -11.45 -3.15 35.15
CA GLU A 258 -12.07 -2.32 34.09
C GLU A 258 -11.42 -0.95 33.95
N ASP A 259 -10.76 -0.46 35.01
CA ASP A 259 -10.15 0.87 35.05
C ASP A 259 -8.62 0.77 34.93
N VAL A 260 -8.15 0.34 33.75
CA VAL A 260 -6.71 0.22 33.48
C VAL A 260 -6.11 1.60 33.20
N ARG A 261 -5.20 2.02 34.08
CA ARG A 261 -4.53 3.32 34.01
C ARG A 261 -3.19 3.29 33.27
N GLY A 262 -2.54 2.13 33.22
CA GLY A 262 -1.25 1.98 32.56
C GLY A 262 -0.52 0.74 33.03
N PHE A 263 0.80 0.81 33.03
CA PHE A 263 1.64 -0.25 33.60
C PHE A 263 2.78 0.34 34.44
N LEU A 264 3.26 -0.46 35.39
CA LEU A 264 4.43 -0.18 36.21
C LEU A 264 5.55 -1.13 35.81
N HIS A 265 6.77 -0.61 35.65
CA HIS A 265 7.95 -1.44 35.41
C HIS A 265 8.79 -1.55 36.68
N ALA A 266 9.27 -2.74 37.01
CA ALA A 266 10.11 -2.97 38.20
C ALA A 266 11.33 -2.02 38.28
N LYS A 267 11.92 -1.63 37.14
CA LYS A 267 13.06 -0.71 37.07
C LYS A 267 12.73 0.70 37.57
N ASP A 268 11.47 1.11 37.49
CA ASP A 268 11.07 2.46 37.90
C ASP A 268 11.17 2.60 39.42
N LEU A 269 10.94 1.52 40.16
CA LEU A 269 11.14 1.49 41.61
C LEU A 269 12.59 1.72 42.03
N LEU A 270 13.57 1.37 41.19
CA LEU A 270 14.99 1.61 41.47
C LEU A 270 15.36 3.10 41.44
N THR A 271 14.48 3.95 40.89
CA THR A 271 14.69 5.40 40.84
C THR A 271 14.12 6.13 42.06
N ILE A 272 13.41 5.41 42.94
CA ILE A 272 12.74 5.98 44.11
C ILE A 272 13.59 5.76 45.37
N ASP A 273 13.81 6.83 46.12
CA ASP A 273 14.50 6.75 47.41
C ASP A 273 13.68 5.96 48.43
N ARG A 274 14.34 5.03 49.15
CA ARG A 274 13.67 4.16 50.14
C ARG A 274 12.90 4.91 51.22
N SER A 275 13.31 6.12 51.58
CA SER A 275 12.67 6.95 52.61
C SER A 275 11.28 7.44 52.22
N VAL A 276 10.98 7.54 50.92
CA VAL A 276 9.69 8.04 50.41
C VAL A 276 8.83 6.93 49.80
N MET A 277 9.34 5.71 49.69
CA MET A 277 8.61 4.60 49.07
C MET A 277 7.28 4.25 49.77
N THR A 278 7.16 4.55 51.07
CA THR A 278 5.93 4.37 51.86
C THR A 278 4.89 5.46 51.63
N SER A 279 5.25 6.56 50.98
CA SER A 279 4.36 7.70 50.71
C SER A 279 4.09 7.91 49.22
N THR A 280 5.04 7.57 48.35
CA THR A 280 4.87 7.65 46.89
C THR A 280 3.93 6.56 46.41
N THR A 281 2.90 6.96 45.68
CA THR A 281 1.90 6.04 45.12
C THR A 281 2.32 5.49 43.76
N VAL A 282 1.86 4.29 43.41
CA VAL A 282 2.09 3.69 42.08
C VAL A 282 1.55 4.56 40.96
N GLY A 283 0.44 5.27 41.19
CA GLY A 283 -0.16 6.20 40.23
C GLY A 283 0.80 7.29 39.75
N GLU A 284 1.73 7.75 40.60
CA GLU A 284 2.69 8.81 40.28
C GLU A 284 3.76 8.38 39.27
N ILE A 285 4.06 7.08 39.21
CA ILE A 285 5.11 6.52 38.33
C ILE A 285 4.53 5.58 37.26
N THR A 286 3.23 5.66 37.03
CA THR A 286 2.53 4.84 36.02
C THR A 286 2.92 5.28 34.60
N ARG A 287 3.28 4.30 33.76
CA ARG A 287 3.58 4.52 32.34
C ARG A 287 2.35 4.28 31.47
N SER A 288 2.23 5.03 30.38
CA SER A 288 1.17 4.84 29.38
C SER A 288 1.26 3.45 28.75
N LEU A 289 0.10 2.79 28.63
CA LEU A 289 -0.02 1.45 28.04
C LEU A 289 -0.60 1.57 26.62
N PRO A 290 0.17 1.24 25.57
CA PRO A 290 -0.33 1.18 24.20
C PRO A 290 -1.52 0.23 24.05
N VAL A 291 -2.33 0.45 23.02
CA VAL A 291 -3.54 -0.34 22.75
C VAL A 291 -3.36 -1.14 21.47
N ALA A 292 -3.68 -2.42 21.53
CA ALA A 292 -3.82 -3.34 20.40
C ALA A 292 -5.27 -3.82 20.30
N VAL A 293 -5.73 -4.12 19.09
CA VAL A 293 -7.08 -4.66 18.86
C VAL A 293 -6.99 -6.18 18.81
N ALA A 294 -7.91 -6.89 19.47
CA ALA A 294 -7.86 -8.35 19.58
C ALA A 294 -7.77 -9.06 18.21
N ASP A 295 -8.52 -8.56 17.23
CA ASP A 295 -8.66 -9.18 15.91
C ASP A 295 -7.61 -8.63 14.90
N SER A 296 -6.69 -7.78 15.35
CA SER A 296 -5.56 -7.37 14.52
C SER A 296 -4.51 -8.47 14.42
N THR A 297 -3.79 -8.50 13.30
CA THR A 297 -2.69 -9.46 13.11
C THR A 297 -1.50 -9.11 14.01
N VAL A 298 -0.67 -10.11 14.31
CA VAL A 298 0.49 -9.95 15.20
C VAL A 298 1.55 -9.00 14.64
N GLU A 299 1.81 -9.05 13.33
CA GLU A 299 2.84 -8.25 12.65
C GLU A 299 2.77 -6.74 12.95
N PRO A 300 1.65 -6.03 12.67
CA PRO A 300 1.57 -4.58 12.92
C PRO A 300 1.71 -4.22 14.41
N VAL A 301 1.24 -5.08 15.32
CA VAL A 301 1.37 -4.86 16.76
C VAL A 301 2.82 -5.01 17.21
N MET A 302 3.51 -6.04 16.73
CA MET A 302 4.94 -6.24 16.99
C MET A 302 5.78 -5.07 16.48
N LEU A 303 5.53 -4.60 15.26
CA LEU A 303 6.23 -3.45 14.68
C LEU A 303 5.98 -2.16 15.48
N ALA A 304 4.74 -1.95 15.95
CA ALA A 304 4.41 -0.81 16.80
C ALA A 304 5.15 -0.86 18.16
N MET A 305 5.25 -2.04 18.78
CA MET A 305 6.01 -2.23 20.02
C MET A 305 7.51 -1.97 19.82
N GLN A 306 8.09 -2.44 18.71
CA GLN A 306 9.49 -2.22 18.37
C GLN A 306 9.78 -0.73 18.11
N ALA A 307 8.91 -0.04 17.37
CA ALA A 307 9.08 1.37 17.05
C ALA A 307 8.96 2.28 18.27
N THR A 308 8.06 1.96 19.21
CA THR A 308 7.84 2.75 20.43
C THR A 308 8.78 2.38 21.57
N GLY A 309 9.44 1.20 21.50
CA GLY A 309 10.21 0.63 22.60
C GLY A 309 9.37 0.20 23.81
N VAL A 310 8.04 0.17 23.66
CA VAL A 310 7.10 -0.28 24.70
C VAL A 310 6.67 -1.71 24.40
N HIS A 311 7.28 -2.66 25.11
CA HIS A 311 7.14 -4.10 24.83
C HIS A 311 5.89 -4.75 25.45
N ILE A 312 4.85 -3.97 25.72
CA ILE A 312 3.59 -4.44 26.31
C ILE A 312 2.44 -3.57 25.80
N ALA A 313 1.29 -4.19 25.51
CA ALA A 313 0.10 -3.49 25.07
C ALA A 313 -1.15 -4.09 25.73
N LYS A 314 -2.15 -3.23 25.96
CA LYS A 314 -3.50 -3.62 26.32
C LYS A 314 -4.23 -4.10 25.07
N VAL A 315 -4.82 -5.29 25.13
CA VAL A 315 -5.66 -5.81 24.06
C VAL A 315 -7.12 -5.46 24.37
N VAL A 316 -7.77 -4.80 23.41
CA VAL A 316 -9.18 -4.44 23.50
C VAL A 316 -10.02 -5.19 22.48
N ASP A 317 -11.23 -5.51 22.88
CA ASP A 317 -12.24 -6.05 21.98
C ASP A 317 -12.79 -4.93 21.08
N PRO A 318 -12.86 -5.14 19.75
CA PRO A 318 -13.25 -4.08 18.81
C PRO A 318 -14.70 -3.61 18.98
N ASP A 319 -15.60 -4.50 19.40
CA ASP A 319 -17.03 -4.21 19.51
C ASP A 319 -17.34 -3.46 20.82
N SER A 320 -16.84 -3.98 21.94
CA SER A 320 -17.12 -3.42 23.27
C SER A 320 -16.13 -2.32 23.68
N GLY A 321 -14.94 -2.26 23.07
CA GLY A 321 -13.83 -1.41 23.50
C GLY A 321 -13.25 -1.81 24.87
N SER A 322 -13.73 -2.91 25.45
CA SER A 322 -13.30 -3.39 26.76
C SER A 322 -11.96 -4.11 26.68
N MET A 323 -11.20 -4.08 27.78
CA MET A 323 -9.97 -4.86 27.88
C MET A 323 -10.31 -6.35 27.93
N VAL A 324 -9.72 -7.13 27.01
CA VAL A 324 -9.81 -8.59 27.00
C VAL A 324 -8.50 -9.26 27.45
N GLY A 325 -7.37 -8.55 27.36
CA GLY A 325 -6.09 -9.09 27.78
C GLY A 325 -4.93 -8.13 27.64
N ILE A 326 -3.72 -8.65 27.78
CA ILE A 326 -2.46 -7.97 27.42
C ILE A 326 -1.65 -8.85 26.49
N VAL A 327 -0.78 -8.22 25.72
CA VAL A 327 0.21 -8.92 24.93
C VAL A 327 1.57 -8.28 25.18
N THR A 328 2.62 -9.09 25.28
CA THR A 328 4.00 -8.62 25.39
C THR A 328 4.80 -8.99 24.15
N LEU A 329 5.87 -8.24 23.88
CA LEU A 329 6.78 -8.58 22.78
C LEU A 329 7.42 -9.95 23.00
N ASP A 330 7.69 -10.31 24.26
CA ASP A 330 8.29 -11.60 24.61
C ASP A 330 7.33 -12.76 24.32
N ASP A 331 6.02 -12.59 24.57
CA ASP A 331 5.00 -13.60 24.22
C ASP A 331 4.89 -13.78 22.69
N LEU A 332 4.92 -12.67 21.95
CA LEU A 332 4.88 -12.71 20.48
C LEU A 332 6.13 -13.41 19.93
N LEU A 333 7.32 -13.02 20.39
CA LEU A 333 8.58 -13.65 19.95
C LEU A 333 8.68 -15.12 20.37
N GLY A 334 8.17 -15.46 21.56
CA GLY A 334 8.07 -16.85 22.01
C GLY A 334 7.15 -17.69 21.11
N GLY A 335 6.01 -17.11 20.69
CA GLY A 335 5.14 -17.73 19.70
C GLY A 335 5.82 -18.01 18.37
N LEU A 336 6.58 -17.03 17.86
CA LEU A 336 7.37 -17.19 16.64
C LEU A 336 8.41 -18.31 16.81
N LEU A 337 9.12 -18.35 17.95
CA LEU A 337 10.13 -19.36 18.21
C LEU A 337 9.53 -20.77 18.26
N ASN A 338 8.37 -20.95 18.92
CA ASN A 338 7.67 -22.24 18.99
C ASN A 338 7.28 -22.75 17.61
N GLU A 339 6.92 -21.84 16.70
CA GLU A 339 6.60 -22.18 15.30
C GLU A 339 7.86 -22.61 14.52
N LEU A 340 9.00 -21.97 14.80
CA LEU A 340 10.29 -22.32 14.19
C LEU A 340 10.84 -23.67 14.67
N THR A 341 10.60 -24.04 15.93
CA THR A 341 11.09 -25.29 16.53
C THR A 341 10.11 -26.45 16.39
N GLY A 342 8.85 -26.19 15.99
CA GLY A 342 7.81 -27.22 15.87
C GLY A 342 7.33 -27.75 17.22
N GLU A 343 7.63 -27.06 18.32
CA GLU A 343 7.25 -27.46 19.69
C GLU A 343 5.80 -27.07 20.03
N GLY A 344 5.08 -26.46 19.09
CA GLY A 344 3.72 -25.97 19.24
C GLY A 344 2.58 -26.97 19.01
N ASP A 345 2.85 -28.27 18.82
CA ASP A 345 1.81 -29.29 18.66
C ASP A 345 1.76 -30.30 19.83
N PRO A 346 0.97 -30.05 20.90
CA PRO A 346 0.81 -30.98 22.01
C PRO A 346 -0.13 -32.17 21.73
N GLN A 347 -0.61 -32.39 20.49
CA GLN A 347 -1.62 -33.44 20.22
C GLN A 347 -1.11 -34.67 19.46
N GLY A 348 0.19 -34.82 19.25
CA GLY A 348 0.75 -35.98 18.50
C GLY A 348 1.44 -37.08 19.31
N ALA A 349 1.64 -36.94 20.62
CA ALA A 349 2.41 -37.90 21.42
C ALA A 349 1.53 -38.64 22.43
N THR A 350 0.61 -39.49 21.96
CA THR A 350 0.01 -40.53 22.80
C THR A 350 -0.31 -41.78 21.96
N THR A 351 0.27 -42.89 22.43
CA THR A 351 0.05 -44.31 22.09
C THR A 351 0.45 -44.82 20.70
N ALA A 352 1.61 -45.47 20.66
CA ALA A 352 1.70 -46.83 20.13
C ALA A 352 2.69 -47.62 20.99
N ASP A 353 2.16 -48.68 21.60
CA ASP A 353 2.92 -49.83 22.14
C ASP A 353 3.83 -50.47 21.09
#